data_AF-A0A069PL02-F1
#
_entry.id   AF-A0A069PL02-F1
#
_cell.length_a   1.000
_cell.length_b   1.000
_cell.length_c   1.000
_cell.angle_alpha   90.00
_cell.angle_beta   90.00
_cell.angle_gamma   90.00
#
_symmetry.space_group_name_H-M   'P 1'
#
loop_
_entity.id
_entity.type
_entity.pdbx_description
1 polymer ?
#
loop_
_entity_poly.entity_id
_entity_poly.type
_entity_poly.pdbx_seq_one_letter_code
_entity_poly.pdbx_strand_id
1 'polypeptide(L)'
;MIGFWLAAGAMLAGALFCVARPLMRRAEEGSTPGGRALLVTLYQGELARADAELHAGTLSPELHAVTRRDIEARLLEDVGPAQSAAAPAEAPASAAATARSLATRAGTAALLIALIPAGAFALYLQLGAPAALMLDDAGVEPHEMTTGSVELMVSRLAMRLRDQPDDAPGWSMLARSYQVLERPDDAAAAYARAVALAPGDAQLRADYADALASAQDGSLAGPAQQQIDAALAIDPTNPKALALAGSAAQDRRDFGAALGYWQRLEASLAPDSPAAEQARRKVEETRARLAGRAPAK
;
A
#
# COMPACT_ATOMS: atom_id res chain seq x y z
N MET A 1 3.42 -2.26 21.81
CA MET A 1 2.23 -2.97 21.26
C MET A 1 0.90 -2.31 21.63
N ILE A 2 0.63 -1.97 22.90
CA ILE A 2 -0.66 -1.39 23.34
C ILE A 2 -0.97 -0.02 22.70
N GLY A 3 0.04 0.82 22.48
CA GLY A 3 -0.15 2.15 21.87
C GLY A 3 -0.68 2.11 20.43
N PHE A 4 -0.32 1.08 19.65
CA PHE A 4 -0.84 0.88 18.30
C PHE A 4 -2.33 0.50 18.32
N TRP A 5 -2.71 -0.42 19.21
CA TRP A 5 -4.11 -0.83 19.38
C TRP A 5 -4.99 0.31 19.89
N LEU A 6 -4.47 1.18 20.76
CA LEU A 6 -5.16 2.39 21.20
C LEU A 6 -5.35 3.39 20.04
N ALA A 7 -4.33 3.61 19.21
CA ALA A 7 -4.43 4.49 18.05
C ALA A 7 -5.41 3.95 16.99
N ALA A 8 -5.36 2.64 16.70
CA ALA A 8 -6.25 1.98 15.77
C ALA A 8 -7.72 2.01 16.26
N GLY A 9 -7.94 1.75 17.55
CA GLY A 9 -9.27 1.84 18.17
C GLY A 9 -9.83 3.26 18.14
N ALA A 10 -8.99 4.27 18.40
CA ALA A 10 -9.40 5.68 18.35
C ALA A 10 -9.80 6.12 16.93
N MET A 11 -9.05 5.71 15.90
CA MET A 11 -9.40 6.01 14.51
C MET A 11 -10.71 5.34 14.08
N LEU A 12 -10.93 4.08 14.47
CA LEU A 12 -12.17 3.35 14.18
C LEU A 12 -13.39 4.01 14.85
N ALA A 13 -13.26 4.41 16.12
CA ALA A 13 -14.31 5.11 16.85
C ALA A 13 -14.63 6.48 16.20
N GLY A 14 -13.61 7.21 15.75
CA GLY A 14 -13.79 8.46 15.01
C GLY A 14 -14.54 8.28 13.69
N ALA A 15 -14.19 7.26 12.92
CA ALA A 15 -14.88 6.93 11.66
C ALA A 15 -16.36 6.56 11.90
N LEU A 16 -16.63 5.72 12.91
CA LEU A 16 -17.99 5.36 13.32
C LEU A 16 -18.81 6.58 13.78
N PHE A 17 -18.19 7.51 14.53
CA PHE A 17 -18.87 8.72 14.97
C PHE A 17 -19.22 9.66 13.81
N CYS A 18 -18.31 9.83 12.86
CA CYS A 18 -18.56 10.62 11.65
C CYS A 18 -19.70 10.07 10.79
N VAL A 19 -19.88 8.76 10.76
CA VAL A 19 -20.99 8.10 10.02
C VAL A 19 -22.29 8.09 10.85
N ALA A 20 -22.22 7.83 12.15
CA ALA A 20 -23.39 7.77 13.01
C ALA A 20 -24.07 9.14 13.19
N ARG A 21 -23.29 10.23 13.28
CA ARG A 21 -23.81 11.59 13.48
C ARG A 21 -24.82 12.07 12.42
N PRO A 22 -24.56 11.93 11.10
CA PRO A 22 -25.54 12.29 10.07
C PRO A 22 -26.73 11.32 10.02
N LEU A 23 -26.57 10.07 10.45
CA LEU A 23 -27.66 9.08 10.53
C LEU A 23 -28.58 9.29 11.76
N MET A 24 -28.05 9.84 12.86
CA MET A 24 -28.82 10.16 14.07
C MET A 24 -29.49 11.53 14.02
N ARG A 25 -29.09 12.40 13.09
CA ARG A 25 -29.87 13.60 12.75
C ARG A 25 -31.10 13.17 11.97
N ARG A 26 -32.15 12.81 12.73
CA ARG A 26 -33.52 12.69 12.22
C ARG A 26 -33.86 13.91 11.37
N ALA A 27 -34.45 13.65 10.22
CA ALA A 27 -35.14 14.64 9.41
C ALA A 27 -36.24 15.30 10.25
N GLU A 28 -35.97 16.50 10.76
CA GLU A 28 -36.97 17.45 11.24
C GLU A 28 -37.47 18.37 10.10
N GLU A 29 -37.26 18.00 8.84
CA GLU A 29 -37.70 18.79 7.69
C GLU A 29 -38.56 17.94 6.76
N GLY A 30 -39.88 18.18 6.78
CA GLY A 30 -40.79 17.56 5.81
C GLY A 30 -42.29 17.59 6.10
N SER A 31 -42.76 18.20 7.20
CA SER A 31 -44.18 18.54 7.37
C SER A 31 -44.28 20.03 7.69
N THR A 32 -44.11 20.89 6.69
CA THR A 32 -44.19 22.35 6.85
C THR A 32 -45.62 22.78 7.22
N PRO A 33 -45.88 23.24 8.46
CA PRO A 33 -47.18 23.83 8.82
C PRO A 33 -47.46 25.10 8.00
N GLY A 34 -46.41 25.73 7.45
CA GLY A 34 -46.49 26.86 6.54
C GLY A 34 -47.10 26.56 5.17
N GLY A 35 -47.03 25.32 4.66
CA GLY A 35 -47.53 24.99 3.32
C GLY A 35 -49.06 25.13 3.19
N ARG A 36 -49.80 24.64 4.19
CA ARG A 36 -51.26 24.78 4.25
C ARG A 36 -51.68 26.24 4.42
N ALA A 37 -50.98 26.99 5.27
CA ALA A 37 -51.24 28.41 5.45
C ALA A 37 -51.02 29.20 4.15
N LEU A 38 -49.94 28.90 3.42
CA LEU A 38 -49.63 29.54 2.14
C LEU A 38 -50.67 29.21 1.07
N LEU A 39 -51.12 27.94 1.02
CA LEU A 39 -52.14 27.50 0.08
C LEU A 39 -53.48 28.22 0.31
N VAL A 40 -53.92 28.31 1.56
CA VAL A 40 -55.14 29.04 1.92
C VAL A 40 -55.04 30.52 1.52
N THR A 41 -53.88 31.16 1.75
CA THR A 41 -53.70 32.57 1.33
C THR A 41 -53.72 32.77 -0.18
N LEU A 42 -53.23 31.81 -0.96
CA LEU A 42 -53.25 31.87 -2.42
C LEU A 42 -54.70 31.84 -2.93
N TYR A 43 -55.49 30.87 -2.47
CA TYR A 43 -56.89 30.72 -2.88
C TYR A 43 -57.77 31.90 -2.46
N GLN A 44 -57.53 32.48 -1.27
CA GLN A 44 -58.19 33.72 -0.87
C GLN A 44 -57.91 34.88 -1.84
N GLY A 45 -56.69 34.96 -2.37
CA GLY A 45 -56.32 35.94 -3.40
C GLY A 45 -57.06 35.74 -4.73
N GLU A 46 -57.28 34.49 -5.14
CA GLU A 46 -58.02 34.19 -6.37
C GLU A 46 -59.51 34.51 -6.26
N LEU A 47 -60.13 34.19 -5.12
CA LEU A 47 -61.52 34.60 -4.83
C LEU A 47 -61.70 36.12 -4.89
N ALA A 48 -60.79 36.87 -4.27
CA ALA A 48 -60.84 38.34 -4.28
C ALA A 48 -60.72 38.93 -5.69
N ARG A 49 -59.96 38.28 -6.60
CA ARG A 49 -59.88 38.69 -8.01
C ARG A 49 -61.17 38.42 -8.76
N ALA A 50 -61.77 37.25 -8.57
CA ALA A 50 -63.06 36.92 -9.19
C ALA A 50 -64.15 37.91 -8.74
N ASP A 51 -64.18 38.29 -7.46
CA ASP A 51 -65.09 39.30 -6.93
C ASP A 51 -64.83 40.68 -7.57
N ALA A 52 -63.58 41.08 -7.73
CA ALA A 52 -63.22 42.35 -8.36
C ALA A 52 -63.62 42.41 -9.85
N GLU A 53 -63.49 41.31 -10.58
CA GLU A 53 -63.92 41.20 -11.98
C GLU A 53 -65.45 41.26 -12.15
N LEU A 54 -66.21 40.72 -11.19
CA LEU A 54 -67.66 40.92 -11.15
C LEU A 54 -68.01 42.40 -10.94
N HIS A 55 -67.34 43.09 -10.01
CA HIS A 55 -67.57 44.51 -9.75
C HIS A 55 -67.15 45.40 -10.94
N ALA A 56 -66.10 45.01 -11.67
CA ALA A 56 -65.68 45.68 -12.90
C ALA A 56 -66.63 45.42 -14.08
N GLY A 57 -67.63 44.54 -13.92
CA GLY A 57 -68.59 44.18 -14.96
C GLY A 57 -68.01 43.31 -16.07
N THR A 58 -66.78 42.81 -15.91
CA THR A 58 -66.11 41.94 -16.88
C THR A 58 -66.56 40.49 -16.74
N LEU A 59 -67.03 40.09 -15.57
CA LEU A 59 -67.57 38.77 -15.29
C LEU A 59 -69.07 38.85 -15.01
N SER A 60 -69.89 37.99 -15.64
CA SER A 60 -71.33 37.94 -15.35
C SER A 60 -71.58 37.32 -13.96
N PRO A 61 -72.67 37.72 -13.25
CA PRO A 61 -72.96 37.21 -11.90
C PRO A 61 -73.17 35.69 -11.86
N GLU A 62 -73.70 35.11 -12.93
CA GLU A 62 -73.90 33.67 -13.09
C GLU A 62 -72.56 32.94 -13.21
N LEU A 63 -71.64 33.46 -14.03
CA LEU A 63 -70.31 32.88 -14.22
C LEU A 63 -69.46 33.05 -12.96
N HIS A 64 -69.56 34.19 -12.28
CA HIS A 64 -68.90 34.42 -10.99
C HIS A 64 -69.28 33.36 -9.94
N ALA A 65 -70.58 33.06 -9.81
CA ALA A 65 -71.06 32.07 -8.86
C ALA A 65 -70.54 30.65 -9.16
N VAL A 66 -70.33 30.31 -10.44
CA VAL A 66 -69.73 29.03 -10.85
C VAL A 66 -68.25 29.00 -10.50
N THR A 67 -67.50 30.03 -10.90
CA THR A 67 -66.05 30.13 -10.63
C THR A 67 -65.75 30.08 -9.14
N ARG A 68 -66.53 30.82 -8.33
CA ARG A 68 -66.38 30.81 -6.87
C ARG A 68 -66.60 29.42 -6.26
N ARG A 69 -67.64 28.69 -6.69
CA ARG A 69 -67.88 27.32 -6.19
C ARG A 69 -66.77 26.36 -6.55
N ASP A 70 -66.21 26.47 -7.75
CA ASP A 70 -65.10 25.61 -8.21
C ASP A 70 -63.82 25.89 -7.40
N ILE A 71 -63.52 27.17 -7.12
CA ILE A 71 -62.40 27.56 -6.26
C ILE A 71 -62.59 27.05 -4.82
N GLU A 72 -63.78 27.22 -4.23
CA GLU A 72 -64.09 26.72 -2.89
C GLU A 72 -64.03 25.18 -2.82
N ALA A 73 -64.50 24.47 -3.85
CA ALA A 73 -64.43 23.01 -3.92
C ALA A 73 -62.98 22.52 -3.99
N ARG A 74 -62.13 23.15 -4.80
CA ARG A 74 -60.69 22.83 -4.89
C ARG A 74 -59.96 23.13 -3.59
N LEU A 75 -60.28 24.25 -2.94
CA LEU A 75 -59.72 24.58 -1.63
C LEU A 75 -60.11 23.52 -0.58
N LEU A 76 -61.36 23.04 -0.58
CA LEU A 76 -61.80 21.99 0.32
C LEU A 76 -61.17 20.62 0.00
N GLU A 77 -60.88 20.32 -1.25
CA GLU A 77 -60.14 19.11 -1.65
C GLU A 77 -58.68 19.18 -1.16
N ASP A 78 -58.01 20.34 -1.36
CA ASP A 78 -56.60 20.51 -1.03
C ASP A 78 -56.34 20.73 0.48
N VAL A 79 -57.32 21.28 1.21
CA VAL A 79 -57.24 21.57 2.66
C VAL A 79 -58.04 20.55 3.50
N GLY A 80 -58.86 19.71 2.85
CA GLY A 80 -59.76 18.76 3.49
C GLY A 80 -59.07 17.85 4.52
N PRO A 81 -59.82 17.35 5.52
CA PRO A 81 -59.26 16.53 6.58
C PRO A 81 -58.62 15.30 5.94
N ALA A 82 -57.37 15.06 6.31
CA ALA A 82 -56.56 13.91 5.94
C ALA A 82 -57.39 12.69 5.50
N GLN A 83 -57.05 12.11 4.35
CA GLN A 83 -57.42 10.75 3.99
C GLN A 83 -57.13 9.81 5.17
N SER A 84 -58.18 9.65 5.97
CA SER A 84 -58.43 8.61 6.94
C SER A 84 -59.85 8.14 6.62
N ALA A 85 -59.95 7.44 5.49
CA ALA A 85 -61.02 6.50 5.20
C ALA A 85 -60.30 5.21 4.78
N ALA A 86 -60.23 4.27 5.72
CA ALA A 86 -59.56 2.99 5.55
C ALA A 86 -60.38 2.07 4.63
N ALA A 87 -59.77 1.66 3.52
CA ALA A 87 -59.89 0.32 2.98
C ALA A 87 -58.45 -0.27 2.99
N PRO A 88 -58.20 -1.45 3.59
CA PRO A 88 -56.83 -1.96 3.74
C PRO A 88 -56.36 -2.70 2.47
N ALA A 89 -55.10 -2.46 2.09
CA ALA A 89 -54.35 -2.91 0.89
C ALA A 89 -54.61 -2.04 -0.36
N GLU A 90 -53.68 -1.28 -0.94
CA GLU A 90 -52.22 -1.37 -0.98
C GLU A 90 -51.57 0.03 -0.94
N ALA A 91 -50.38 0.10 -0.33
CA ALA A 91 -49.60 1.30 -0.06
C ALA A 91 -48.99 1.96 -1.33
N PRO A 92 -48.65 3.27 -1.27
CA PRO A 92 -48.31 4.09 -2.44
C PRO A 92 -46.91 3.78 -2.98
N ALA A 93 -46.84 3.54 -4.30
CA ALA A 93 -45.63 3.19 -5.04
C ALA A 93 -44.59 4.33 -5.19
N SER A 94 -44.83 5.55 -4.68
CA SER A 94 -43.91 6.69 -4.83
C SER A 94 -43.09 7.01 -3.57
N ALA A 95 -43.48 6.57 -2.37
CA ALA A 95 -42.60 6.57 -1.19
C ALA A 95 -41.60 5.41 -1.26
N ALA A 96 -42.00 4.30 -1.89
CA ALA A 96 -41.17 3.13 -2.08
C ALA A 96 -40.03 3.35 -3.08
N ALA A 97 -40.13 4.31 -4.00
CA ALA A 97 -39.06 4.64 -4.96
C ALA A 97 -37.94 5.48 -4.33
N THR A 98 -38.28 6.47 -3.50
CA THR A 98 -37.30 7.31 -2.80
C THR A 98 -36.72 6.62 -1.56
N ALA A 99 -37.54 5.84 -0.83
CA ALA A 99 -37.07 4.93 0.22
C ALA A 99 -36.25 3.76 -0.34
N ARG A 100 -36.54 3.26 -1.56
CA ARG A 100 -35.60 2.38 -2.27
C ARG A 100 -34.29 3.07 -2.52
N SER A 101 -34.26 4.34 -2.94
CA SER A 101 -32.99 5.03 -3.23
C SER A 101 -32.11 5.27 -1.98
N LEU A 102 -32.72 5.43 -0.80
CA LEU A 102 -32.01 5.56 0.49
C LEU A 102 -31.66 4.19 1.10
N ALA A 103 -32.54 3.19 0.98
CA ALA A 103 -32.27 1.82 1.41
C ALA A 103 -31.25 1.11 0.50
N THR A 104 -31.22 1.40 -0.80
CA THR A 104 -30.16 0.94 -1.70
C THR A 104 -28.86 1.67 -1.46
N ARG A 105 -28.85 2.99 -1.17
CA ARG A 105 -27.64 3.73 -0.78
C ARG A 105 -27.08 3.32 0.58
N ALA A 106 -27.95 3.06 1.56
CA ALA A 106 -27.57 2.52 2.86
C ALA A 106 -27.11 1.07 2.76
N GLY A 107 -27.75 0.27 1.89
CA GLY A 107 -27.34 -1.10 1.57
C GLY A 107 -25.98 -1.16 0.87
N THR A 108 -25.71 -0.28 -0.10
CA THR A 108 -24.40 -0.19 -0.76
C THR A 108 -23.33 0.33 0.19
N ALA A 109 -23.66 1.27 1.08
CA ALA A 109 -22.73 1.75 2.11
C ALA A 109 -22.41 0.65 3.13
N ALA A 110 -23.41 -0.10 3.60
CA ALA A 110 -23.23 -1.24 4.48
C ALA A 110 -22.45 -2.38 3.82
N LEU A 111 -22.71 -2.64 2.53
CA LEU A 111 -21.96 -3.60 1.73
C LEU A 111 -20.49 -3.19 1.60
N LEU A 112 -20.19 -1.93 1.27
CA LEU A 112 -18.81 -1.44 1.18
C LEU A 112 -18.09 -1.45 2.55
N ILE A 113 -18.80 -1.09 3.62
CA ILE A 113 -18.28 -1.16 5.01
C ILE A 113 -18.00 -2.60 5.42
N ALA A 114 -18.70 -3.60 4.88
CA ALA A 114 -18.42 -5.01 5.15
C ALA A 114 -17.35 -5.59 4.21
N LEU A 115 -17.41 -5.24 2.91
CA LEU A 115 -16.59 -5.84 1.86
C LEU A 115 -15.15 -5.30 1.90
N ILE A 116 -14.94 -4.03 2.26
CA ILE A 116 -13.60 -3.44 2.32
C ILE A 116 -12.79 -4.06 3.47
N PRO A 117 -13.29 -4.18 4.73
CA PRO A 117 -12.57 -4.87 5.78
C PRO A 117 -12.41 -6.37 5.52
N ALA A 118 -13.43 -7.04 4.95
CA ALA A 118 -13.33 -8.46 4.61
C ALA A 118 -12.29 -8.71 3.50
N GLY A 119 -12.23 -7.84 2.50
CA GLY A 119 -11.22 -7.88 1.44
C GLY A 119 -9.82 -7.58 1.97
N ALA A 120 -9.68 -6.58 2.84
CA ALA A 120 -8.41 -6.30 3.54
C ALA A 120 -7.97 -7.48 4.41
N PHE A 121 -8.91 -8.16 5.09
CA PHE A 121 -8.65 -9.35 5.87
C PHE A 121 -8.24 -10.54 5.01
N ALA A 122 -8.91 -10.79 3.88
CA ALA A 122 -8.55 -11.84 2.93
C ALA A 122 -7.18 -11.58 2.29
N LEU A 123 -6.88 -10.33 1.94
CA LEU A 123 -5.58 -9.94 1.41
C LEU A 123 -4.47 -10.05 2.48
N TYR A 124 -4.79 -9.77 3.75
CA TYR A 124 -3.90 -10.03 4.87
C TYR A 124 -3.64 -11.54 5.07
N LEU A 125 -4.62 -12.41 4.81
CA LEU A 125 -4.40 -13.85 4.85
C LEU A 125 -3.55 -14.37 3.67
N GLN A 126 -3.64 -13.73 2.49
CA GLN A 126 -2.85 -14.13 1.31
C GLN A 126 -1.42 -13.54 1.27
N LEU A 127 -1.26 -12.30 1.71
CA LEU A 127 0.01 -11.55 1.63
C LEU A 127 0.71 -11.42 2.99
N GLY A 128 -0.05 -11.48 4.08
CA GLY A 128 0.48 -11.54 5.43
C GLY A 128 0.80 -12.98 5.85
N ALA A 129 1.49 -13.12 6.98
CA ALA A 129 1.78 -14.40 7.61
C ALA A 129 0.85 -14.60 8.82
N PRO A 130 -0.43 -14.97 8.65
CA PRO A 130 -1.32 -15.27 9.78
C PRO A 130 -0.83 -16.45 10.62
N ALA A 131 0.03 -17.30 10.05
CA ALA A 131 0.75 -18.34 10.76
C ALA A 131 1.68 -17.80 11.87
N ALA A 132 2.14 -16.54 11.77
CA ALA A 132 2.95 -15.91 12.82
C ALA A 132 2.13 -15.59 14.09
N LEU A 133 0.80 -15.47 13.98
CA LEU A 133 -0.11 -15.25 15.12
C LEU A 133 -0.64 -16.55 15.72
N MET A 134 -0.67 -17.64 14.95
CA MET A 134 -1.08 -18.98 15.42
C MET A 134 0.07 -19.75 16.10
N LEU A 135 1.28 -19.20 16.11
CA LEU A 135 2.45 -19.74 16.82
C LEU A 135 2.45 -19.40 18.33
N ASP A 136 1.59 -18.50 18.80
CA ASP A 136 1.50 -18.14 20.22
C ASP A 136 0.80 -19.20 21.10
N ASP A 137 0.08 -20.18 20.51
CA ASP A 137 -0.73 -21.17 21.27
C ASP A 137 -0.15 -22.60 21.28
N ALA A 138 0.96 -22.83 20.58
CA ALA A 138 1.72 -24.06 20.67
C ALA A 138 3.03 -23.71 21.38
N GLY A 139 3.11 -23.94 22.70
CA GLY A 139 4.20 -23.63 23.64
C GLY A 139 5.63 -23.77 23.10
N VAL A 140 6.00 -22.88 22.19
CA VAL A 140 7.31 -22.63 21.65
C VAL A 140 7.55 -21.20 22.06
N GLU A 141 8.35 -21.05 23.11
CA GLU A 141 8.94 -19.79 23.55
C GLU A 141 9.24 -18.91 22.31
N PRO A 142 8.91 -17.61 22.35
CA PRO A 142 9.26 -16.68 21.28
C PRO A 142 10.73 -16.94 20.98
N HIS A 143 11.04 -17.41 19.78
CA HIS A 143 12.44 -17.57 19.40
C HIS A 143 13.02 -16.16 19.40
N GLU A 144 13.62 -15.77 20.53
CA GLU A 144 14.90 -15.10 20.45
C GLU A 144 15.65 -15.87 19.37
N MET A 145 15.88 -15.25 18.22
CA MET A 145 16.82 -15.76 17.23
C MET A 145 18.19 -15.67 17.89
N THR A 146 18.43 -16.54 18.85
CA THR A 146 19.71 -16.73 19.48
C THR A 146 20.64 -17.24 18.37
N THR A 147 21.90 -16.82 18.41
CA THR A 147 22.92 -17.24 17.45
C THR A 147 22.93 -18.76 17.26
N GLY A 148 22.68 -19.52 18.34
CA GLY A 148 22.56 -20.98 18.30
C GLY A 148 21.40 -21.54 17.45
N SER A 149 20.27 -20.81 17.33
CA SER A 149 19.17 -21.21 16.44
C SER A 149 19.55 -21.08 14.96
N VAL A 150 20.27 -20.00 14.61
CA VAL A 150 20.78 -19.78 13.25
C VAL A 150 21.83 -20.84 12.89
N GLU A 151 22.78 -21.11 13.78
CA GLU A 151 23.81 -22.16 13.59
C GLU A 151 23.20 -23.54 13.34
N LEU A 152 22.12 -23.88 14.05
CA LEU A 152 21.44 -25.16 13.89
C LEU A 152 20.72 -25.24 12.53
N MET A 153 20.07 -24.16 12.08
CA MET A 153 19.47 -24.09 10.74
C MET A 153 20.52 -24.22 9.63
N VAL A 154 21.65 -23.53 9.77
CA VAL A 154 22.80 -23.61 8.84
C VAL A 154 23.38 -25.02 8.80
N SER A 155 23.52 -25.67 9.96
CA SER A 155 24.01 -27.04 10.04
C SER A 155 23.08 -28.04 9.33
N ARG A 156 21.75 -27.88 9.48
CA ARG A 156 20.76 -28.69 8.76
C ARG A 156 20.83 -28.47 7.24
N LEU A 157 21.02 -27.22 6.80
CA LEU A 157 21.22 -26.89 5.39
C LEU A 157 22.50 -27.55 4.84
N ALA A 158 23.61 -27.45 5.56
CA ALA A 158 24.88 -28.08 5.18
C ALA A 158 24.75 -29.60 5.06
N MET A 159 24.03 -30.25 5.99
CA MET A 159 23.77 -31.68 5.91
C MET A 159 22.94 -32.06 4.68
N ARG A 160 21.87 -31.33 4.38
CA ARG A 160 21.05 -31.58 3.18
C ARG A 160 21.86 -31.46 1.89
N LEU A 161 22.73 -30.46 1.80
CA LEU A 161 23.56 -30.23 0.62
C LEU A 161 24.66 -31.28 0.45
N ARG A 162 25.01 -32.04 1.50
CA ARG A 162 25.85 -33.23 1.34
C ARG A 162 25.11 -34.35 0.63
N ASP A 163 23.82 -34.51 0.92
CA ASP A 163 22.97 -35.51 0.27
C ASP A 163 22.50 -35.06 -1.13
N GLN A 164 22.45 -33.75 -1.38
CA GLN A 164 22.09 -33.12 -2.66
C GLN A 164 23.20 -32.16 -3.11
N PRO A 165 24.33 -32.68 -3.61
CA PRO A 165 25.51 -31.88 -3.89
C PRO A 165 25.37 -30.96 -5.11
N ASP A 166 24.39 -31.19 -5.99
CA ASP A 166 24.25 -30.48 -7.27
C ASP A 166 23.35 -29.22 -7.19
N ASP A 167 23.10 -28.70 -5.98
CA ASP A 167 22.26 -27.51 -5.75
C ASP A 167 23.11 -26.23 -5.60
N ALA A 168 23.46 -25.59 -6.72
CA ALA A 168 24.26 -24.36 -6.71
C ALA A 168 23.60 -23.20 -5.93
N PRO A 169 22.28 -22.93 -6.08
CA PRO A 169 21.57 -21.95 -5.24
C PRO A 169 21.65 -22.28 -3.74
N GLY A 170 21.50 -23.56 -3.38
CA GLY A 170 21.62 -24.02 -2.00
C GLY A 170 23.00 -23.80 -1.40
N TRP A 171 24.07 -24.13 -2.14
CA TRP A 171 25.45 -23.82 -1.73
C TRP A 171 25.70 -22.33 -1.58
N SER A 172 25.14 -21.50 -2.46
CA SER A 172 25.24 -20.04 -2.38
C SER A 172 24.53 -19.49 -1.15
N MET A 173 23.36 -20.04 -0.82
CA MET A 173 22.63 -19.69 0.40
C MET A 173 23.40 -20.08 1.65
N LEU A 174 23.96 -21.30 1.68
CA LEU A 174 24.80 -21.76 2.78
C LEU A 174 26.00 -20.82 3.00
N ALA A 175 26.65 -20.40 1.91
CA ALA A 175 27.79 -19.50 1.97
C ALA A 175 27.42 -18.12 2.58
N ARG A 176 26.31 -17.51 2.14
CA ARG A 176 25.80 -16.27 2.74
C ARG A 176 25.47 -16.44 4.22
N SER A 177 24.89 -17.58 4.61
CA SER A 177 24.63 -17.86 6.02
C SER A 177 25.92 -17.96 6.84
N TYR A 178 26.98 -18.56 6.29
CA TYR A 178 28.29 -18.55 6.95
C TYR A 178 28.91 -17.15 7.06
N GLN A 179 28.70 -16.26 6.08
CA GLN A 179 29.13 -14.86 6.20
C GLN A 179 28.42 -14.14 7.35
N VAL A 180 27.11 -14.35 7.51
CA VAL A 180 26.33 -13.78 8.62
C VAL A 180 26.81 -14.31 9.97
N LEU A 181 27.25 -15.56 10.03
CA LEU A 181 27.84 -16.18 11.22
C LEU A 181 29.32 -15.82 11.43
N GLU A 182 29.87 -14.88 10.65
CA GLU A 182 31.29 -14.47 10.72
C GLU A 182 32.27 -15.66 10.55
N ARG A 183 31.89 -16.63 9.71
CA ARG A 183 32.69 -17.82 9.35
C ARG A 183 33.17 -17.73 7.90
N PRO A 184 34.14 -16.86 7.60
CA PRO A 184 34.51 -16.55 6.22
C PRO A 184 35.15 -17.74 5.48
N ASP A 185 35.90 -18.60 6.16
CA ASP A 185 36.49 -19.80 5.55
C ASP A 185 35.42 -20.79 5.06
N ASP A 186 34.40 -21.04 5.89
CA ASP A 186 33.29 -21.92 5.54
C ASP A 186 32.45 -21.32 4.41
N ALA A 187 32.26 -19.99 4.42
CA ALA A 187 31.60 -19.27 3.34
C ALA A 187 32.35 -19.44 2.01
N ALA A 188 33.68 -19.25 2.02
CA ALA A 188 34.51 -19.44 0.85
C ALA A 188 34.44 -20.88 0.33
N ALA A 189 34.45 -21.89 1.20
CA ALA A 189 34.32 -23.29 0.80
C ALA A 189 32.95 -23.60 0.17
N ALA A 190 31.87 -23.06 0.72
CA ALA A 190 30.52 -23.24 0.15
C ALA A 190 30.36 -22.51 -1.19
N TYR A 191 30.88 -21.28 -1.31
CA TYR A 191 30.90 -20.56 -2.59
C TYR A 191 31.74 -21.26 -3.66
N ALA A 192 32.86 -21.88 -3.28
CA ALA A 192 33.68 -22.67 -4.21
C ALA A 192 32.86 -23.81 -4.85
N ARG A 193 32.00 -24.48 -4.06
CA ARG A 193 31.07 -25.51 -4.59
C ARG A 193 30.02 -24.89 -5.50
N ALA A 194 29.41 -23.78 -5.10
CA ALA A 194 28.43 -23.09 -5.92
C ALA A 194 29.00 -22.66 -7.29
N VAL A 195 30.19 -22.05 -7.31
CA VAL A 195 30.87 -21.62 -8.55
C VAL A 195 31.28 -22.82 -9.41
N ALA A 196 31.65 -23.95 -8.81
CA ALA A 196 31.95 -25.17 -9.58
C ALA A 196 30.72 -25.70 -10.33
N LEU A 197 29.52 -25.56 -9.74
CA LEU A 197 28.25 -25.98 -10.35
C LEU A 197 27.70 -24.95 -11.34
N ALA A 198 27.92 -23.66 -11.09
CA ALA A 198 27.47 -22.55 -11.94
C ALA A 198 28.64 -21.63 -12.34
N PRO A 199 29.61 -22.11 -13.14
CA PRO A 199 30.81 -21.34 -13.47
C PRO A 199 30.54 -20.12 -14.36
N GLY A 200 29.37 -20.02 -14.97
CA GLY A 200 28.96 -18.89 -15.82
C GLY A 200 28.20 -17.79 -15.08
N ASP A 201 28.05 -17.87 -13.76
CA ASP A 201 27.38 -16.84 -12.98
C ASP A 201 28.40 -15.81 -12.46
N ALA A 202 28.37 -14.61 -13.06
CA ALA A 202 29.27 -13.51 -12.69
C ALA A 202 29.03 -13.02 -11.26
N GLN A 203 27.78 -12.93 -10.83
CA GLN A 203 27.43 -12.45 -9.49
C GLN A 203 27.93 -13.44 -8.44
N LEU A 204 27.73 -14.73 -8.69
CA LEU A 204 28.21 -15.79 -7.80
C LEU A 204 29.73 -15.79 -7.65
N ARG A 205 30.47 -15.53 -8.74
CA ARG A 205 31.93 -15.36 -8.68
C ARG A 205 32.35 -14.11 -7.91
N ALA A 206 31.63 -12.99 -8.07
CA ALA A 206 31.89 -11.78 -7.30
C ALA A 206 31.63 -11.99 -5.80
N ASP A 207 30.57 -12.73 -5.45
CA ASP A 207 30.29 -13.11 -4.07
C ASP A 207 31.36 -14.07 -3.50
N TYR A 208 31.85 -15.00 -4.31
CA TYR A 208 32.95 -15.88 -3.91
C TYR A 208 34.25 -15.09 -3.65
N ALA A 209 34.58 -14.13 -4.51
CA ALA A 209 35.73 -13.25 -4.32
C ALA A 209 35.68 -12.48 -2.99
N ASP A 210 34.50 -11.96 -2.65
CA ASP A 210 34.25 -11.22 -1.42
C ASP A 210 34.40 -12.12 -0.16
N ALA A 211 33.90 -13.35 -0.23
CA ALA A 211 34.11 -14.34 0.83
C ALA A 211 35.60 -14.72 0.98
N LEU A 212 36.32 -14.89 -0.13
CA LEU A 212 37.77 -15.15 -0.12
C LEU A 212 38.57 -13.99 0.46
N ALA A 213 38.15 -12.75 0.21
CA ALA A 213 38.78 -11.58 0.79
C ALA A 213 38.53 -11.52 2.30
N SER A 214 37.29 -11.79 2.73
CA SER A 214 36.93 -11.87 4.15
C SER A 214 37.73 -12.94 4.90
N ALA A 215 38.03 -14.07 4.26
CA ALA A 215 38.85 -15.15 4.82
C ALA A 215 40.35 -14.80 4.89
N GLN A 216 40.79 -13.77 4.16
CA GLN A 216 42.19 -13.33 4.08
C GLN A 216 42.35 -11.89 4.58
N ASP A 217 41.70 -11.55 5.69
CA ASP A 217 41.80 -10.24 6.36
C ASP A 217 41.50 -9.02 5.44
N GLY A 218 40.60 -9.21 4.47
CA GLY A 218 40.21 -8.20 3.49
C GLY A 218 41.10 -8.14 2.24
N SER A 219 42.08 -9.03 2.10
CA SER A 219 42.97 -9.06 0.93
C SER A 219 42.23 -9.51 -0.33
N LEU A 220 42.15 -8.63 -1.32
CA LEU A 220 41.60 -8.95 -2.64
C LEU A 220 42.63 -9.56 -3.60
N ALA A 221 43.85 -9.85 -3.13
CA ALA A 221 44.90 -10.44 -3.95
C ALA A 221 44.73 -11.96 -4.15
N GLY A 222 45.48 -12.52 -5.10
CA GLY A 222 45.54 -13.97 -5.30
C GLY A 222 44.21 -14.58 -5.77
N PRO A 223 43.65 -15.58 -5.06
CA PRO A 223 42.41 -16.26 -5.48
C PRO A 223 41.20 -15.32 -5.63
N ALA A 224 41.08 -14.30 -4.77
CA ALA A 224 39.98 -13.34 -4.86
C ALA A 224 40.04 -12.55 -6.19
N GLN A 225 41.23 -12.04 -6.55
CA GLN A 225 41.46 -11.37 -7.85
C GLN A 225 41.08 -12.27 -9.03
N GLN A 226 41.44 -13.55 -9.00
CA GLN A 226 41.08 -14.48 -10.08
C GLN A 226 39.56 -14.61 -10.26
N GLN A 227 38.79 -14.62 -9.17
CA GLN A 227 37.33 -14.68 -9.24
C GLN A 227 36.72 -13.35 -9.70
N ILE A 228 37.30 -12.21 -9.30
CA ILE A 228 36.90 -10.88 -9.79
C ILE A 228 37.10 -10.79 -11.30
N ASP A 229 38.27 -11.20 -11.79
CA ASP A 229 38.60 -11.16 -13.22
C ASP A 229 37.67 -12.09 -14.02
N ALA A 230 37.41 -13.30 -13.50
CA ALA A 230 36.48 -14.24 -14.11
C ALA A 230 35.03 -13.71 -14.12
N ALA A 231 34.58 -13.04 -13.05
CA ALA A 231 33.27 -12.40 -13.01
C ALA A 231 33.15 -11.29 -14.07
N LEU A 232 34.15 -10.42 -14.18
CA LEU A 232 34.18 -9.33 -15.17
C LEU A 232 34.34 -9.80 -16.61
N ALA A 233 34.93 -10.99 -16.82
CA ALA A 233 34.99 -11.62 -18.13
C ALA A 233 33.62 -12.14 -18.60
N ILE A 234 32.77 -12.57 -17.65
CA ILE A 234 31.40 -13.02 -17.93
C ILE A 234 30.46 -11.83 -18.08
N ASP A 235 30.46 -10.92 -17.11
CA ASP A 235 29.66 -9.69 -17.11
C ASP A 235 30.56 -8.49 -16.80
N PRO A 236 30.98 -7.74 -17.85
CA PRO A 236 31.79 -6.54 -17.69
C PRO A 236 31.11 -5.40 -16.93
N THR A 237 29.80 -5.49 -16.68
CA THR A 237 29.01 -4.47 -16.00
C THR A 237 28.56 -4.90 -14.61
N ASN A 238 28.98 -6.07 -14.13
CA ASN A 238 28.58 -6.57 -12.82
C ASN A 238 29.00 -5.57 -11.71
N PRO A 239 28.04 -4.98 -10.96
CA PRO A 239 28.36 -3.90 -10.04
C PRO A 239 29.29 -4.33 -8.90
N LYS A 240 29.09 -5.53 -8.34
CA LYS A 240 29.92 -6.05 -7.24
C LYS A 240 31.33 -6.37 -7.73
N ALA A 241 31.48 -7.02 -8.88
CA ALA A 241 32.78 -7.34 -9.43
C ALA A 241 33.58 -6.07 -9.78
N LEU A 242 32.93 -5.04 -10.36
CA LEU A 242 33.54 -3.75 -10.62
C LEU A 242 33.98 -3.06 -9.33
N ALA A 243 33.17 -3.14 -8.27
CA ALA A 243 33.52 -2.58 -6.99
C ALA A 243 34.73 -3.27 -6.34
N LEU A 244 34.75 -4.60 -6.35
CA LEU A 244 35.88 -5.37 -5.83
C LEU A 244 37.16 -5.12 -6.65
N ALA A 245 37.05 -5.04 -7.98
CA ALA A 245 38.20 -4.73 -8.85
C ALA A 245 38.76 -3.33 -8.60
N GLY A 246 37.88 -2.33 -8.41
CA GLY A 246 38.27 -0.97 -8.06
C GLY A 246 39.03 -0.93 -6.74
N SER A 247 38.49 -1.58 -5.69
CA SER A 247 39.16 -1.68 -4.38
C SER A 247 40.50 -2.40 -4.47
N ALA A 248 40.55 -3.55 -5.15
CA ALA A 248 41.78 -4.31 -5.32
C ALA A 248 42.87 -3.52 -6.06
N ALA A 249 42.49 -2.70 -7.04
CA ALA A 249 43.41 -1.80 -7.74
C ALA A 249 43.91 -0.66 -6.83
N GLN A 250 43.04 -0.09 -5.98
CA GLN A 250 43.45 0.92 -5.00
C GLN A 250 44.42 0.36 -3.96
N ASP A 251 44.19 -0.86 -3.46
CA ASP A 251 45.08 -1.53 -2.49
C ASP A 251 46.48 -1.72 -3.08
N ARG A 252 46.57 -1.98 -4.38
CA ARG A 252 47.84 -2.06 -5.13
C ARG A 252 48.44 -0.69 -5.50
N ARG A 253 47.77 0.41 -5.13
CA ARG A 253 48.10 1.80 -5.53
C ARG A 253 48.05 2.07 -7.03
N ASP A 254 47.34 1.22 -7.78
CA ASP A 254 47.05 1.44 -9.19
C ASP A 254 45.78 2.28 -9.33
N PHE A 255 45.92 3.58 -9.07
CA PHE A 255 44.81 4.52 -9.14
C PHE A 255 44.28 4.72 -10.57
N GLY A 256 45.08 4.39 -11.59
CA GLY A 256 44.66 4.45 -12.99
C GLY A 256 43.62 3.37 -13.31
N ALA A 257 43.94 2.11 -12.99
CA ALA A 257 43.00 1.00 -13.14
C ALA A 257 41.77 1.16 -12.23
N ALA A 258 41.98 1.55 -10.96
CA ALA A 258 40.89 1.78 -10.02
C ALA A 258 39.87 2.81 -10.55
N LEU A 259 40.34 3.94 -11.09
CA LEU A 259 39.48 4.97 -11.65
C LEU A 259 38.60 4.42 -12.78
N GLY A 260 39.18 3.60 -13.66
CA GLY A 260 38.44 2.96 -14.75
C GLY A 260 37.33 2.03 -14.26
N TYR A 261 37.58 1.24 -13.21
CA TYR A 261 36.55 0.38 -12.61
C TYR A 261 35.43 1.18 -11.95
N TRP A 262 35.77 2.23 -11.19
CA TRP A 262 34.77 3.07 -10.53
C TRP A 262 33.89 3.85 -11.52
N GLN A 263 34.45 4.33 -12.62
CA GLN A 263 33.69 5.00 -13.68
C GLN A 263 32.73 4.04 -14.39
N ARG A 264 33.16 2.81 -14.66
CA ARG A 264 32.28 1.78 -15.23
C ARG A 264 31.16 1.41 -14.26
N LEU A 265 31.47 1.31 -12.97
CA LEU A 265 30.47 1.06 -11.93
C LEU A 265 29.44 2.20 -11.91
N GLU A 266 29.89 3.45 -11.86
CA GLU A 266 29.00 4.61 -11.90
C GLU A 266 28.09 4.59 -13.13
N ALA A 267 28.64 4.32 -14.32
CA ALA A 267 27.89 4.28 -15.57
C ALA A 267 26.85 3.14 -15.62
N SER A 268 27.06 2.04 -14.88
CA SER A 268 26.10 0.93 -14.80
C SER A 268 24.95 1.17 -13.82
N LEU A 269 25.04 2.18 -12.96
CA LEU A 269 24.07 2.44 -11.89
C LEU A 269 23.07 3.53 -12.28
N ALA A 270 21.88 3.51 -11.66
CA ALA A 270 20.91 4.57 -11.84
C ALA A 270 21.46 5.91 -11.28
N PRO A 271 21.41 7.03 -12.04
CA PRO A 271 22.11 8.28 -11.69
C PRO A 271 21.80 8.83 -10.29
N ASP A 272 20.54 8.71 -9.85
CA ASP A 272 20.02 9.22 -8.58
C ASP A 272 20.02 8.18 -7.46
N SER A 273 20.65 7.02 -7.67
CA SER A 273 20.74 5.99 -6.63
C SER A 273 21.83 6.31 -5.60
N PRO A 274 21.65 5.94 -4.32
CA PRO A 274 22.71 6.05 -3.30
C PRO A 274 24.00 5.33 -3.70
N ALA A 275 23.91 4.24 -4.45
CA ALA A 275 25.06 3.50 -4.97
C ALA A 275 25.84 4.32 -6.01
N ALA A 276 25.15 5.04 -6.91
CA ALA A 276 25.80 5.92 -7.88
C ALA A 276 26.50 7.10 -7.21
N GLU A 277 25.93 7.67 -6.14
CA GLU A 277 26.62 8.68 -5.33
C GLU A 277 27.88 8.13 -4.67
N GLN A 278 27.84 6.91 -4.13
CA GLN A 278 29.03 6.27 -3.57
C GLN A 278 30.10 6.04 -4.64
N ALA A 279 29.72 5.56 -5.82
CA ALA A 279 30.63 5.39 -6.95
C ALA A 279 31.28 6.73 -7.37
N ARG A 280 30.49 7.80 -7.48
CA ARG A 280 31.00 9.17 -7.75
C ARG A 280 32.04 9.61 -6.73
N ARG A 281 31.76 9.43 -5.44
CA ARG A 281 32.71 9.75 -4.37
C ARG A 281 34.02 8.95 -4.52
N LYS A 282 33.93 7.66 -4.85
CA LYS A 282 35.12 6.82 -5.10
C LYS A 282 35.90 7.27 -6.33
N VAL A 283 35.23 7.69 -7.40
CA VAL A 283 35.86 8.29 -8.59
C VAL A 283 36.63 9.56 -8.22
N GLU A 284 36.01 10.48 -7.47
CA GLU A 284 36.63 11.73 -7.05
C GLU A 284 37.83 11.50 -6.11
N GLU A 285 37.67 10.62 -5.11
CA GLU A 285 38.75 10.23 -4.20
C GLU A 285 39.95 9.66 -4.98
N THR A 286 39.69 8.72 -5.88
CA THR A 286 40.73 8.07 -6.68
C THR A 286 41.42 9.07 -7.61
N ARG A 287 40.67 10.00 -8.21
CA ARG A 287 41.22 11.07 -9.06
C ARG A 287 42.10 12.03 -8.26
N ALA A 288 41.72 12.38 -7.03
CA ALA A 288 42.53 13.21 -6.15
C ALA A 288 43.86 12.53 -5.83
N ARG A 289 43.82 11.23 -5.43
CA ARG A 289 45.01 10.41 -5.18
C ARG A 289 45.93 10.33 -6.39
N LEU A 290 45.37 10.11 -7.58
CA LEU A 290 46.12 10.06 -8.84
C LEU A 290 46.80 11.41 -9.15
N ALA A 291 46.15 12.53 -8.84
CA ALA A 291 46.70 13.88 -8.99
C ALA A 291 47.65 14.30 -7.85
N GLY A 292 47.94 13.43 -6.89
CA GLY A 292 48.76 13.73 -5.71
C GLY A 292 48.11 14.68 -4.70
N ARG A 293 46.80 14.93 -4.80
CA ARG A 293 46.03 15.75 -3.86
C ARG A 293 45.35 14.82 -2.83
N ALA A 294 45.55 15.07 -1.54
CA ALA A 294 44.82 14.32 -0.52
C ALA A 294 43.30 14.64 -0.62
N PRO A 295 42.40 13.66 -0.42
CA PRO A 295 40.96 13.91 -0.47
C PRO A 295 40.55 14.91 0.61
N ALA A 296 39.65 15.84 0.27
CA ALA A 296 39.07 16.78 1.24
C ALA A 296 38.22 15.98 2.25
N LYS A 297 38.49 16.21 3.55
CA LYS A 297 37.77 15.58 4.66
C LYS A 297 36.37 16.13 4.81
#